data_AF-A0A1H7Z6D3-F1
#
_entry.id   AF-A0A1H7Z6D3-F1
#
_cell.length_a   1.000
_cell.length_b   1.000
_cell.length_c   1.000
_cell.angle_alpha   90.00
_cell.angle_beta   90.00
_cell.angle_gamma   90.00
#
_symmetry.space_group_name_H-M   'P 1'
#
loop_
_entity.id
_entity.type
_entity.pdbx_description
1 polymer ?
#
loop_
_entity_poly.entity_id
_entity_poly.type
_entity_poly.pdbx_seq_one_letter_code
_entity_poly.pdbx_strand_id
1 'polypeptide(L)' 'MTQDERWMARYLEVVEFIEREHRNPSKHRIEEHDMLNWLKANRKAMNAGKMKPERVEKFRKLLALTEQYRRKNQYQ' A
#
# COMPACT_ATOMS: atom_id res chain seq x y z
N MET A 1 -14.94 -7.44 -13.83
CA MET A 1 -14.29 -6.97 -12.60
C MET A 1 -14.71 -5.54 -12.28
N THR A 2 -15.45 -5.33 -11.18
CA THR A 2 -15.92 -4.04 -10.67
C THR A 2 -14.75 -3.21 -10.12
N GLN A 3 -14.96 -1.90 -9.90
CA GLN A 3 -13.93 -1.05 -9.28
C GLN A 3 -13.53 -1.50 -7.87
N ASP A 4 -14.47 -2.11 -7.12
CA ASP A 4 -14.21 -2.63 -5.78
C ASP A 4 -13.37 -3.90 -5.83
N GLU A 5 -13.66 -4.80 -6.77
CA GLU A 5 -12.85 -6.00 -7.01
C GLU A 5 -11.43 -5.62 -7.47
N ARG A 6 -11.29 -4.64 -8.38
CA ARG A 6 -9.94 -4.17 -8.80
C ARG A 6 -9.15 -3.61 -7.63
N TRP A 7 -9.81 -2.83 -6.77
CA TRP A 7 -9.17 -2.24 -5.60
C TRP A 7 -8.75 -3.31 -4.59
N MET A 8 -9.62 -4.29 -4.34
CA MET A 8 -9.32 -5.40 -3.44
C MET A 8 -8.17 -6.26 -3.95
N ALA A 9 -8.13 -6.57 -5.26
CA ALA A 9 -7.05 -7.35 -5.85
C ALA A 9 -5.68 -6.67 -5.65
N ARG A 10 -5.59 -5.35 -5.93
CA ARG A 10 -4.37 -4.58 -5.69
C ARG A 10 -4.03 -4.43 -4.21
N TYR A 11 -5.04 -4.31 -3.35
CA TYR A 11 -4.83 -4.30 -1.91
C TYR A 11 -4.18 -5.59 -1.42
N LEU A 12 -4.72 -6.75 -1.83
CA LEU A 12 -4.19 -8.06 -1.46
C LEU A 12 -2.78 -8.28 -1.99
N GLU A 13 -2.53 -7.93 -3.26
CA GLU A 13 -1.20 -7.99 -3.88
C GLU A 13 -0.14 -7.24 -3.05
N VAL A 14 -0.45 -6.02 -2.60
CA VAL A 14 0.49 -5.22 -1.80
C VAL A 14 0.67 -5.80 -0.40
N VAL A 15 -0.40 -6.30 0.23
CA VAL A 15 -0.32 -6.94 1.56
C VAL A 15 0.56 -8.18 1.48
N GLU A 16 0.28 -9.09 0.55
CA GLU A 16 1.04 -10.32 0.34
C GLU A 16 2.52 -10.03 0.06
N PHE A 17 2.80 -9.01 -0.75
CA PHE A 17 4.18 -8.59 -1.00
C PHE A 17 4.88 -8.16 0.29
N ILE A 18 4.26 -7.30 1.10
CA ILE A 18 4.90 -6.79 2.33
C ILE A 18 5.08 -7.90 3.36
N GLU A 19 4.10 -8.79 3.51
CA GLU A 19 4.18 -9.93 4.43
C GLU A 19 5.22 -10.96 3.97
N ARG A 20 5.36 -11.22 2.67
CA ARG A 20 6.35 -12.17 2.15
C ARG A 20 7.78 -11.61 2.19
N GLU A 21 7.95 -10.35 1.79
CA GLU A 21 9.27 -9.74 1.60
C GLU A 21 9.78 -9.01 2.85
N HIS A 22 8.91 -8.81 3.86
CA HIS A 22 9.18 -8.05 5.08
C HIS A 22 9.75 -6.63 4.81
N ARG A 23 9.31 -5.99 3.72
CA ARG A 23 9.69 -4.64 3.31
C ARG A 23 8.62 -4.00 2.44
N ASN A 24 8.68 -2.68 2.34
CA ASN A 24 7.81 -1.93 1.44
C ASN A 24 8.27 -2.02 -0.04
N PRO A 25 7.34 -1.86 -1.00
CA PRO A 25 7.66 -1.71 -2.42
C PRO A 25 8.65 -0.57 -2.66
N SER A 26 9.66 -0.82 -3.50
CA SER A 26 10.80 0.04 -3.75
C SER A 26 10.69 0.74 -5.09
N LYS A 27 11.14 2.00 -5.14
CA LYS A 27 11.31 2.73 -6.41
C LYS A 27 12.45 2.18 -7.28
N HIS A 28 13.31 1.34 -6.72
CA HIS A 28 14.50 0.81 -7.40
C HIS A 28 14.26 -0.51 -8.13
N ARG A 29 13.04 -1.07 -8.08
CA ARG A 29 12.67 -2.31 -8.78
C ARG A 29 11.42 -2.04 -9.61
N ILE A 30 11.51 -2.25 -10.92
CA ILE A 30 10.45 -1.82 -11.86
C ILE A 30 9.16 -2.60 -11.64
N GLU A 31 9.27 -3.87 -11.24
CA GLU A 31 8.18 -4.77 -10.91
C GLU A 31 7.38 -4.28 -9.68
N GLU A 32 7.98 -3.43 -8.85
CA GLU A 32 7.37 -2.88 -7.63
C GLU A 32 6.75 -1.50 -7.85
N HIS A 33 6.92 -0.89 -9.03
CA HIS A 33 6.44 0.47 -9.31
C HIS A 33 4.93 0.57 -9.23
N ASP A 34 4.21 -0.42 -9.73
CA ASP A 34 2.74 -0.45 -9.68
C ASP A 34 2.22 -0.45 -8.24
N MET A 35 2.78 -1.32 -7.39
CA MET A 35 2.44 -1.38 -5.96
C MET A 35 2.79 -0.06 -5.25
N LEU A 36 3.97 0.49 -5.51
CA LEU A 36 4.40 1.76 -4.93
C LEU A 36 3.49 2.92 -5.35
N ASN A 37 3.14 3.01 -6.63
CA ASN A 37 2.29 4.07 -7.17
C ASN A 37 0.86 3.92 -6.66
N TRP A 38 0.36 2.69 -6.53
CA TRP A 38 -0.95 2.41 -5.96
C TRP A 38 -1.03 2.84 -4.49
N LEU A 39 -0.01 2.55 -3.67
CA LEU A 39 0.09 3.04 -2.29
C LEU A 39 0.04 4.58 -2.22
N LYS A 40 0.83 5.27 -3.07
CA LYS A 40 0.85 6.74 -3.12
C LYS A 40 -0.52 7.32 -3.50
N ALA A 41 -1.15 6.77 -4.54
CA ALA A 41 -2.45 7.23 -5.03
C ALA A 41 -3.54 7.06 -3.96
N ASN A 42 -3.56 5.92 -3.28
CA ASN A 42 -4.54 5.65 -2.22
C ASN A 42 -4.31 6.51 -0.97
N ARG A 43 -3.05 6.76 -0.58
CA ARG A 43 -2.74 7.69 0.50
C ARG A 43 -3.23 9.11 0.17
N LYS A 44 -3.02 9.57 -1.07
CA LYS A 44 -3.54 10.85 -1.55
C LYS A 44 -5.07 10.90 -1.51
N ALA A 45 -5.74 9.83 -1.97
CA ALA A 45 -7.20 9.75 -1.96
C ALA A 45 -7.79 9.74 -0.54
N MET A 46 -7.18 8.99 0.39
CA MET A 46 -7.56 8.96 1.80
C MET A 46 -7.41 10.34 2.45
N ASN A 47 -6.24 10.99 2.27
CA ASN A 47 -5.98 12.31 2.82
C ASN A 47 -6.91 13.40 2.26
N ALA A 48 -7.37 13.24 1.01
CA ALA A 48 -8.33 14.13 0.38
C ALA A 48 -9.79 13.83 0.76
N GLY A 49 -10.07 12.83 1.60
CA GLY A 49 -11.43 12.41 1.95
C GLY A 49 -12.22 11.79 0.79
N LYS A 50 -11.55 11.36 -0.28
CA LYS A 50 -12.16 10.80 -1.51
C LYS A 50 -12.24 9.28 -1.52
N MET A 51 -11.72 8.63 -0.47
CA MET A 51 -11.73 7.18 -0.33
C MET A 51 -13.02 6.72 0.34
N LYS A 52 -13.65 5.67 -0.20
CA LYS A 52 -14.86 5.08 0.40
C LYS A 52 -14.57 4.60 1.84
N PRO A 53 -15.51 4.74 2.80
CA PRO A 53 -15.27 4.39 4.21
C PRO A 53 -14.72 2.97 4.44
N GLU A 54 -15.25 1.98 3.73
CA GLU A 54 -14.81 0.59 3.82
C GLU A 54 -13.37 0.36 3.35
N ARG A 55 -12.90 1.20 2.42
CA ARG A 55 -11.51 1.19 1.94
C ARG A 55 -10.58 1.91 2.91
N VAL A 56 -11.06 2.96 3.60
CA VAL A 56 -10.26 3.70 4.59
C VAL A 56 -9.80 2.79 5.71
N GLU A 57 -10.68 1.94 6.25
CA GLU A 57 -10.30 1.03 7.33
C GLU A 57 -9.22 0.03 6.88
N LYS A 58 -9.42 -0.62 5.73
CA LYS A 58 -8.44 -1.54 5.15
C LYS A 58 -7.11 -0.85 4.86
N PHE A 59 -7.16 0.34 4.28
CA PHE A 59 -5.96 1.08 3.92
C PHE A 59 -5.19 1.55 5.17
N ARG A 60 -5.86 1.93 6.26
CA ARG A 60 -5.20 2.23 7.55
C ARG A 60 -4.44 1.02 8.10
N LYS A 61 -5.02 -0.19 8.04
CA LYS A 61 -4.35 -1.44 8.43
C LYS A 61 -3.10 -1.68 7.58
N LEU A 62 -3.20 -1.48 6.27
CA LEU A 62 -2.04 -1.55 5.37
C LEU A 62 -0.98 -0.48 5.69
N LEU A 63 -1.37 0.74 6.04
CA LEU A 63 -0.41 1.77 6.47
C LEU A 63 0.34 1.37 7.74
N ALA A 64 -0.34 0.77 8.72
CA ALA A 64 0.31 0.24 9.91
C ALA A 64 1.32 -0.88 9.56
N LEU A 65 0.94 -1.80 8.67
CA LEU A 65 1.84 -2.85 8.16
C LEU A 65 3.07 -2.24 7.46
N THR A 66 2.89 -1.19 6.65
CA THR A 66 4.02 -0.52 5.99
C THR A 66 4.97 0.17 6.96
N GLU A 67 4.48 0.62 8.12
CA GLU A 67 5.29 1.24 9.16
C GLU A 67 6.08 0.19 9.95
N GLN A 68 5.47 -0.97 10.22
CA GLN A 68 6.16 -2.11 10.84
C GLN A 68 7.40 -2.53 10.05
N TYR A 69 7.28 -2.60 8.73
CA TYR A 69 8.38 -2.95 7.82
C TYR A 69 9.06 -1.74 7.18
N ARG A 70 8.99 -0.58 7.85
CA ARG A 70 9.66 0.63 7.36
C ARG A 70 11.18 0.45 7.45
N ARG A 71 11.86 0.72 6.34
CA ARG A 71 13.32 0.78 6.30
C ARG A 71 13.80 1.87 7.25
N LYS A 72 14.47 1.49 8.34
CA LYS A 72 15.21 2.43 9.20
C LYS A 72 16.47 2.89 8.47
N ASN A 73 16.75 4.19 8.48
CA ASN A 73 18.00 4.70 7.96
C ASN A 73 19.14 4.31 8.92
N GLN A 74 20.33 4.03 8.41
CA GLN A 74 21.49 3.60 9.19
C GLN A 74 22.05 4.68 10.15
N TYR A 75 21.50 5.89 10.09
CA TYR A 75 21.85 7.04 10.94
C TYR A 75 20.76 7.39 11.97
N GLN A 76 19.80 6.48 12.21
CA GLN A 76 18.75 6.61 13.24
C GLN A 76 19.03 5.73 14.45
#